data_AF-A0AAD7UCN6-F1
#
_entry.id   AF-A0AAD7UCN6-F1
#
_cell.length_a   1.000
_cell.length_b   1.000
_cell.length_c   1.000
_cell.angle_alpha   90.00
_cell.angle_beta   90.00
_cell.angle_gamma   90.00
#
_symmetry.space_group_name_H-M   'P 1'
#
loop_
_entity.id
_entity.type
_entity.pdbx_description
1 polymer ?
#
loop_
_entity_poly.entity_id
_entity_poly.type
_entity_poly.pdbx_seq_one_letter_code
_entity_poly.pdbx_strand_id
1 'polypeptide(L)'
;MKIKLLLVVVLCLDGYAYSPSLWPRVRSPETYDVIVLGGGPVGARAAQRAGELGKRALVADGSSTSETSFGGPTGLFSKALRDTAKRVSVEAYRSLGMDDESIFTQIRNECRRLATTNAEAMRRECVSTGVEIVGGPAELVDRGVDKTVRVRVGDTEYKGRNVLIATGSTAFRPKDVPFDGVRIFDSDSINGISFLPRSIAISGSGIVAVEYAKIFRKLGSSVTMVIRGDSPKQALQKAGIDSDIVSVLVSDLSRSGVTFERSSVCAGFECPPRTSSRKRQPLKIRVERNDGGHHQILKVDAFLAAIGRRPNAPKGIERVGVKADTYGNVVVDGDLRAAGNVFAAGDVLGRPFLASTGVAQGLQAIDVMFDTREASGAASNVGANFDPESLEANPFAFPVGIWSSPEVAWFGYTKLQAEQRGIRVVEGMALYKEVLRGIVFSPDGLLKLIVDAPTGVVVGVHIVGSDACEIIHYGMELVRARRTIADILEATYSAVTFHELYQVAARAAADPAAARLRRRAAGAAWAAADQERRTDALLWGSASAPSG
;
A
#
# COMPACT_ATOMS: atom_id res chain seq x y z
N MET A 1 -0.48 -47.62 -48.61
CA MET A 1 0.19 -46.86 -47.53
C MET A 1 0.61 -45.49 -48.06
N LYS A 2 -0.27 -44.48 -47.96
CA LYS A 2 0.04 -43.06 -48.24
C LYS A 2 -0.87 -42.20 -47.36
N ILE A 3 -0.26 -41.42 -46.48
CA ILE A 3 -0.87 -40.47 -45.55
C ILE A 3 -1.27 -39.22 -46.34
N LYS A 4 -2.52 -38.75 -46.22
CA LYS A 4 -2.96 -37.43 -46.71
C LYS A 4 -3.15 -36.48 -45.52
N LEU A 5 -2.30 -35.47 -45.51
CA LEU A 5 -2.37 -34.26 -44.68
C LEU A 5 -3.64 -33.48 -45.06
N LEU A 6 -4.47 -33.09 -44.08
CA LEU A 6 -5.55 -32.13 -44.28
C LEU A 6 -5.27 -30.87 -43.45
N LEU A 7 -4.87 -29.82 -44.16
CA LEU A 7 -4.71 -28.46 -43.65
C LEU A 7 -6.11 -27.80 -43.68
N VAL A 8 -6.67 -27.43 -42.53
CA VAL A 8 -7.90 -26.62 -42.46
C VAL A 8 -7.53 -25.22 -42.02
N VAL A 9 -7.63 -24.28 -42.96
CA VAL A 9 -7.56 -22.84 -42.74
C VAL A 9 -8.91 -22.39 -42.19
N VAL A 10 -8.94 -21.82 -40.99
CA VAL A 10 -10.13 -21.14 -40.43
C VAL A 10 -9.95 -19.64 -40.63
N LEU A 11 -10.75 -19.08 -41.52
CA LEU A 11 -10.95 -17.63 -41.67
C LEU A 11 -11.91 -17.15 -40.59
N CYS A 12 -11.42 -16.28 -39.70
CA CYS A 12 -12.23 -15.45 -38.81
C CYS A 12 -12.93 -14.35 -39.61
N LEU A 13 -14.24 -14.20 -39.43
CA LEU A 13 -14.94 -12.93 -39.62
C LEU A 13 -15.97 -12.71 -38.50
N ASP A 14 -16.08 -11.44 -38.16
CA ASP A 14 -16.71 -10.79 -37.00
C ASP A 14 -18.15 -11.17 -36.66
N GLY A 15 -18.48 -11.04 -35.37
CA GLY A 15 -19.87 -10.88 -34.91
C GLY A 15 -20.23 -11.48 -33.56
N TYR A 16 -19.60 -11.07 -32.46
CA TYR A 16 -20.16 -11.30 -31.11
C TYR A 16 -20.54 -9.97 -30.45
N ALA A 17 -21.82 -9.66 -30.52
CA ALA A 17 -22.45 -8.73 -29.60
C ALA A 17 -22.38 -9.32 -28.18
N TYR A 18 -21.70 -8.62 -27.28
CA TYR A 18 -21.60 -9.00 -25.87
C TYR A 18 -22.97 -8.87 -25.19
N SER A 19 -23.55 -10.00 -24.77
CA SER A 19 -24.71 -10.03 -23.87
C SER A 19 -24.25 -9.79 -22.41
N PRO A 20 -24.90 -8.92 -21.62
CA PRO A 20 -24.50 -8.60 -20.23
C PRO A 20 -24.71 -9.72 -19.19
N SER A 21 -25.08 -10.95 -19.58
CA SER A 21 -25.51 -11.99 -18.64
C SER A 21 -24.60 -13.23 -18.64
N LEU A 22 -23.43 -13.12 -18.02
CA LEU A 22 -22.57 -14.27 -17.65
C LEU A 22 -22.58 -14.55 -16.15
N TRP A 23 -23.70 -14.29 -15.48
CA TRP A 23 -23.96 -14.78 -14.12
C TRP A 23 -24.85 -16.02 -14.24
N PRO A 24 -24.36 -17.23 -13.91
CA PRO A 24 -25.24 -18.38 -13.81
C PRO A 24 -26.31 -18.09 -12.74
N ARG A 25 -27.59 -18.19 -13.12
CA ARG A 25 -28.71 -18.13 -12.17
C ARG A 25 -28.75 -19.45 -11.39
N VAL A 26 -27.87 -19.58 -10.41
CA VAL A 26 -27.98 -20.61 -9.37
C VAL A 26 -29.23 -20.29 -8.54
N ARG A 27 -30.07 -21.29 -8.23
CA ARG A 27 -31.13 -21.13 -7.23
C ARG A 27 -30.47 -20.71 -5.92
N SER A 28 -30.71 -19.48 -5.49
CA SER A 28 -30.17 -18.97 -4.23
C SER A 28 -30.62 -19.89 -3.09
N PRO A 29 -29.71 -20.36 -2.22
CA PRO A 29 -30.10 -21.05 -1.01
C PRO A 29 -31.00 -20.13 -0.17
N GLU A 30 -31.93 -20.70 0.60
CA GLU A 30 -32.82 -19.89 1.46
C GLU A 30 -32.02 -19.03 2.45
N THR A 31 -30.80 -19.45 2.83
CA THR A 31 -29.91 -18.73 3.75
C THR A 31 -28.45 -19.18 3.59
N TYR A 32 -27.48 -18.27 3.59
CA TYR A 32 -26.04 -18.50 3.64
C TYR A 32 -25.53 -18.58 5.08
N ASP A 33 -24.42 -19.28 5.31
CA ASP A 33 -23.75 -19.31 6.61
C ASP A 33 -23.00 -18.00 6.88
N VAL A 34 -22.46 -17.39 5.83
CA VAL A 34 -21.86 -16.05 5.88
C VAL A 34 -22.07 -15.29 4.56
N ILE A 35 -22.41 -14.01 4.66
CA ILE A 35 -22.36 -13.06 3.53
C ILE A 35 -21.21 -12.08 3.79
N VAL A 36 -20.30 -11.95 2.84
CA VAL A 36 -19.17 -11.03 2.88
C VAL A 36 -19.46 -9.84 1.96
N LEU A 37 -19.42 -8.63 2.51
CA LEU A 37 -19.64 -7.39 1.76
C LEU A 37 -18.28 -6.83 1.33
N GLY A 38 -17.98 -6.89 0.04
CA GLY A 38 -16.72 -6.43 -0.56
C GLY A 38 -15.81 -7.58 -1.01
N GLY A 39 -15.38 -7.53 -2.27
CA GLY A 39 -14.49 -8.51 -2.92
C GLY A 39 -13.02 -8.09 -2.96
N GLY A 40 -12.61 -7.17 -2.07
CA GLY A 40 -11.20 -6.83 -1.87
C GLY A 40 -10.38 -7.99 -1.28
N PRO A 41 -9.07 -7.80 -1.02
CA PRO A 41 -8.21 -8.89 -0.52
C PRO A 41 -8.73 -9.49 0.80
N VAL A 42 -9.28 -8.64 1.67
CA VAL A 42 -9.88 -9.06 2.95
C VAL A 42 -11.09 -9.95 2.74
N GLY A 43 -12.08 -9.47 1.99
CA GLY A 43 -13.34 -10.18 1.81
C GLY A 43 -13.18 -11.46 0.98
N ALA A 44 -12.33 -11.43 -0.05
CA ALA A 44 -12.04 -12.63 -0.85
C ALA A 44 -11.38 -13.73 -0.02
N ARG A 45 -10.33 -13.40 0.76
CA ARG A 45 -9.65 -14.38 1.63
C ARG A 45 -10.54 -14.88 2.77
N ALA A 46 -11.36 -14.02 3.35
CA ALA A 46 -12.32 -14.42 4.37
C ALA A 46 -13.39 -15.37 3.80
N ALA A 47 -13.94 -15.08 2.62
CA ALA A 47 -14.92 -15.95 1.98
C ALA A 47 -14.31 -17.30 1.59
N GLN A 48 -13.10 -17.30 1.02
CA GLN A 48 -12.36 -18.53 0.73
C GLN A 48 -12.19 -19.38 2.00
N ARG A 49 -11.76 -18.77 3.12
CA ARG A 49 -11.63 -19.46 4.41
C ARG A 49 -12.95 -20.07 4.87
N ALA A 50 -14.06 -19.37 4.71
CA ALA A 50 -15.38 -19.91 5.03
C ALA A 50 -15.72 -21.14 4.17
N GLY A 51 -15.41 -21.09 2.86
CA GLY A 51 -15.56 -22.23 1.95
C GLY A 51 -14.69 -23.43 2.33
N GLU A 52 -13.43 -23.19 2.73
CA GLU A 52 -12.51 -24.24 3.24
C GLU A 52 -13.04 -24.92 4.51
N LEU A 53 -13.81 -24.19 5.33
CA LEU A 53 -14.53 -24.73 6.49
C LEU A 53 -15.87 -25.40 6.13
N GLY A 54 -16.15 -25.60 4.84
CA GLY A 54 -17.37 -26.21 4.32
C GLY A 54 -18.63 -25.36 4.50
N LYS A 55 -18.48 -24.04 4.70
CA LYS A 55 -19.61 -23.12 4.91
C LYS A 55 -20.10 -22.56 3.58
N ARG A 56 -21.41 -22.36 3.47
CA ARG A 56 -22.00 -21.68 2.30
C ARG A 56 -21.77 -20.18 2.43
N ALA A 57 -20.86 -19.66 1.61
CA ALA A 57 -20.45 -18.26 1.63
C ALA A 57 -20.88 -17.54 0.36
N LEU A 58 -21.33 -16.29 0.52
CA LEU A 58 -21.62 -15.37 -0.57
C LEU A 58 -20.71 -14.14 -0.46
N VAL A 59 -20.07 -13.73 -1.55
CA VAL A 59 -19.40 -12.43 -1.66
C VAL A 59 -20.25 -11.50 -2.50
N ALA A 60 -20.66 -10.37 -1.92
CA ALA A 60 -21.31 -9.29 -2.64
C ALA A 60 -20.30 -8.18 -2.92
N ASP A 61 -19.90 -8.01 -4.17
CA ASP A 61 -18.87 -7.03 -4.55
C ASP A 61 -19.41 -5.98 -5.52
N GLY A 62 -19.33 -4.71 -5.11
CA GLY A 62 -19.84 -3.57 -5.86
C GLY A 62 -18.95 -3.05 -6.98
N SER A 63 -17.78 -3.67 -7.24
CA SER A 63 -16.90 -3.25 -8.33
C SER A 63 -17.46 -3.72 -9.69
N SER A 64 -18.50 -3.02 -10.16
CA SER A 64 -19.32 -3.44 -11.30
C SER A 64 -18.69 -3.29 -12.69
N THR A 65 -17.39 -2.99 -12.85
CA THR A 65 -16.83 -2.64 -14.18
C THR A 65 -15.38 -3.04 -14.49
N SER A 66 -14.68 -3.78 -13.63
CA SER A 66 -13.39 -4.37 -14.04
C SER A 66 -13.12 -5.67 -13.31
N GLU A 67 -13.08 -6.78 -14.05
CA GLU A 67 -12.65 -8.09 -13.55
C GLU A 67 -11.30 -8.04 -12.83
N THR A 68 -10.49 -7.01 -13.09
CA THR A 68 -9.18 -6.78 -12.46
C THR A 68 -9.24 -6.33 -11.01
N SER A 69 -10.41 -5.88 -10.50
CA SER A 69 -10.52 -5.25 -9.18
C SER A 69 -10.82 -6.18 -8.02
N PHE A 70 -11.15 -7.43 -8.31
CA PHE A 70 -11.32 -8.45 -7.28
C PHE A 70 -9.97 -8.81 -6.65
N GLY A 71 -9.89 -8.90 -5.32
CA GLY A 71 -8.67 -9.29 -4.61
C GLY A 71 -7.61 -8.20 -4.44
N GLY A 72 -7.87 -6.93 -4.77
CA GLY A 72 -7.00 -5.79 -4.38
C GLY A 72 -6.10 -5.19 -5.48
N PRO A 73 -6.66 -4.67 -6.58
CA PRO A 73 -5.94 -4.14 -7.74
C PRO A 73 -5.06 -2.94 -7.44
N THR A 74 -5.46 -2.07 -6.50
CA THR A 74 -4.82 -0.76 -6.29
C THR A 74 -3.43 -0.93 -5.70
N GLY A 75 -3.31 -1.82 -4.70
CA GLY A 75 -2.03 -2.25 -4.17
C GLY A 75 -1.17 -2.87 -5.28
N LEU A 76 -1.68 -3.87 -5.99
CA LEU A 76 -0.91 -4.59 -7.00
C LEU A 76 -0.45 -3.69 -8.16
N PHE A 77 -1.31 -2.81 -8.68
CA PHE A 77 -0.96 -1.92 -9.79
C PHE A 77 0.20 -1.00 -9.43
N SER A 78 0.16 -0.36 -8.25
CA SER A 78 1.25 0.52 -7.81
C SER A 78 2.58 -0.23 -7.65
N LYS A 79 2.55 -1.48 -7.15
CA LYS A 79 3.74 -2.32 -6.97
C LYS A 79 4.26 -2.85 -8.31
N ALA A 80 3.37 -3.25 -9.22
CA ALA A 80 3.72 -3.62 -10.59
C ALA A 80 4.35 -2.45 -11.36
N LEU A 81 3.77 -1.24 -11.25
CA LEU A 81 4.29 -0.04 -11.88
C LEU A 81 5.68 0.33 -11.34
N ARG A 82 5.85 0.24 -10.02
CA ARG A 82 7.13 0.47 -9.34
C ARG A 82 8.21 -0.52 -9.78
N ASP A 83 7.90 -1.82 -9.78
CA ASP A 83 8.88 -2.85 -10.16
C ASP A 83 9.18 -2.80 -11.66
N THR A 84 8.19 -2.48 -12.49
CA THR A 84 8.43 -2.19 -13.91
C THR A 84 9.38 -1.00 -14.05
N ALA A 85 9.14 0.11 -13.31
CA ALA A 85 10.02 1.28 -13.31
C ALA A 85 11.46 0.96 -12.86
N LYS A 86 11.67 -0.07 -12.03
CA LYS A 86 13.02 -0.53 -11.68
C LYS A 86 13.73 -1.25 -12.83
N ARG A 87 12.99 -1.97 -13.67
CA ARG A 87 13.51 -2.82 -14.75
C ARG A 87 13.66 -2.09 -16.08
N VAL A 88 12.84 -1.07 -16.32
CA VAL A 88 12.83 -0.31 -17.57
C VAL A 88 13.62 0.99 -17.45
N SER A 89 14.38 1.33 -18.50
CA SER A 89 14.99 2.66 -18.64
C SER A 89 14.22 3.46 -19.69
N VAL A 90 13.31 4.32 -19.24
CA VAL A 90 12.53 5.19 -20.13
C VAL A 90 13.45 6.10 -20.96
N GLU A 91 14.53 6.59 -20.35
CA GLU A 91 15.53 7.42 -21.03
C GLU A 91 16.26 6.66 -22.15
N ALA A 92 16.64 5.41 -21.89
CA ALA A 92 17.26 4.57 -22.93
C ALA A 92 16.29 4.35 -24.10
N TYR A 93 15.02 4.04 -23.84
CA TYR A 93 14.04 3.89 -24.92
C TYR A 93 13.80 5.18 -25.71
N ARG A 94 13.78 6.35 -25.05
CA ARG A 94 13.72 7.64 -25.73
C ARG A 94 14.93 7.87 -26.63
N SER A 95 16.14 7.49 -26.19
CA SER A 95 17.37 7.62 -27.00
C SER A 95 17.35 6.74 -28.27
N LEU A 96 16.57 5.66 -28.26
CA LEU A 96 16.32 4.80 -29.42
C LEU A 96 15.18 5.31 -30.32
N GLY A 97 14.62 6.48 -30.03
CA GLY A 97 13.54 7.10 -30.81
C GLY A 97 12.14 6.61 -30.48
N MET A 98 11.95 5.83 -29.39
CA MET A 98 10.62 5.44 -28.95
C MET A 98 9.90 6.62 -28.26
N ASP A 99 8.64 6.83 -28.61
CA ASP A 99 7.82 7.87 -28.00
C ASP A 99 7.24 7.44 -26.64
N ASP A 100 6.88 8.44 -25.82
CA ASP A 100 6.37 8.21 -24.46
C ASP A 100 5.05 7.43 -24.42
N GLU A 101 4.22 7.54 -25.47
CA GLU A 101 2.93 6.85 -25.54
C GLU A 101 3.13 5.35 -25.76
N SER A 102 4.03 4.99 -26.67
CA SER A 102 4.44 3.61 -26.93
C SER A 102 5.07 2.97 -25.69
N ILE A 103 6.04 3.65 -25.06
CA ILE A 103 6.71 3.16 -23.84
C ILE A 103 5.70 2.93 -22.72
N PHE A 104 4.87 3.94 -22.42
CA PHE A 104 3.94 3.85 -21.30
C PHE A 104 2.80 2.87 -21.55
N THR A 105 2.38 2.69 -22.81
CA THR A 105 1.39 1.67 -23.17
C THR A 105 1.87 0.28 -22.79
N GLN A 106 3.14 -0.06 -23.07
CA GLN A 106 3.70 -1.37 -22.69
C GLN A 106 3.77 -1.54 -21.18
N ILE A 107 4.26 -0.53 -20.45
CA ILE A 107 4.31 -0.54 -18.98
C ILE A 107 2.91 -0.75 -18.38
N ARG A 108 1.92 0.00 -18.87
CA ARG A 108 0.53 -0.09 -18.42
C ARG A 108 -0.09 -1.44 -18.74
N ASN A 109 0.17 -1.98 -19.93
CA ASN A 109 -0.34 -3.29 -20.34
C ASN A 109 0.20 -4.39 -19.43
N GLU A 110 1.48 -4.34 -19.06
CA GLU A 110 2.06 -5.28 -18.11
C GLU A 110 1.44 -5.16 -16.71
N CYS A 111 1.26 -3.93 -16.21
CA CYS A 111 0.60 -3.70 -14.92
C CYS A 111 -0.85 -4.22 -14.92
N ARG A 112 -1.59 -4.00 -16.02
CA ARG A 112 -2.95 -4.50 -16.19
C ARG A 112 -2.97 -6.02 -16.25
N ARG A 113 -2.07 -6.64 -17.02
CA ARG A 113 -1.94 -8.10 -17.11
C ARG A 113 -1.75 -8.72 -15.74
N LEU A 114 -0.82 -8.19 -14.94
CA LEU A 114 -0.58 -8.66 -13.57
C LEU A 114 -1.82 -8.50 -12.68
N ALA A 115 -2.50 -7.35 -12.76
CA ALA A 115 -3.74 -7.12 -12.00
C ALA A 115 -4.86 -8.09 -12.41
N THR A 116 -5.08 -8.31 -13.71
CA THR A 116 -6.05 -9.28 -14.23
C THR A 116 -5.73 -10.68 -13.76
N THR A 117 -4.47 -11.13 -13.90
CA THR A 117 -4.05 -12.48 -13.47
C THR A 117 -4.31 -12.71 -11.98
N ASN A 118 -4.00 -11.73 -11.13
CA ASN A 118 -4.29 -11.82 -9.70
C ASN A 118 -5.78 -11.93 -9.41
N ALA A 119 -6.59 -11.09 -10.05
CA ALA A 119 -8.03 -11.06 -9.81
C ALA A 119 -8.71 -12.35 -10.28
N GLU A 120 -8.31 -12.88 -11.43
CA GLU A 120 -8.75 -14.19 -11.92
C GLU A 120 -8.34 -15.32 -10.97
N ALA A 121 -7.09 -15.32 -10.49
CA ALA A 121 -6.62 -16.33 -9.55
C ALA A 121 -7.42 -16.31 -8.24
N MET A 122 -7.59 -15.13 -7.65
CA MET A 122 -8.39 -14.96 -6.44
C MET A 122 -9.84 -15.40 -6.64
N ARG A 123 -10.45 -15.06 -7.79
CA ARG A 123 -11.80 -15.50 -8.11
C ARG A 123 -11.89 -17.02 -8.25
N ARG A 124 -10.93 -17.65 -8.93
CA ARG A 124 -10.85 -19.11 -9.06
C ARG A 124 -10.71 -19.79 -7.70
N GLU A 125 -9.89 -19.28 -6.81
CA GLU A 125 -9.69 -19.80 -5.45
C GLU A 125 -10.98 -19.74 -4.60
N CYS A 126 -11.73 -18.62 -4.66
CA CYS A 126 -13.04 -18.53 -4.02
C CYS A 126 -14.02 -19.56 -4.60
N VAL A 127 -14.17 -19.62 -5.92
CA VAL A 127 -15.13 -20.54 -6.56
C VAL A 127 -14.76 -22.00 -6.32
N SER A 128 -13.47 -22.35 -6.29
CA SER A 128 -13.03 -23.73 -6.03
C SER A 128 -13.35 -24.22 -4.62
N THR A 129 -13.63 -23.31 -3.68
CA THR A 129 -14.05 -23.62 -2.31
C THR A 129 -15.57 -23.53 -2.13
N GLY A 130 -16.34 -23.39 -3.22
CA GLY A 130 -17.81 -23.33 -3.20
C GLY A 130 -18.39 -21.95 -2.85
N VAL A 131 -17.57 -20.90 -2.83
CA VAL A 131 -18.02 -19.53 -2.59
C VAL A 131 -18.79 -19.00 -3.81
N GLU A 132 -20.00 -18.50 -3.57
CA GLU A 132 -20.77 -17.77 -4.57
C GLU A 132 -20.34 -16.30 -4.59
N ILE A 133 -20.26 -15.70 -5.77
CA ILE A 133 -19.91 -14.29 -5.95
C ILE A 133 -21.05 -13.62 -6.70
N VAL A 134 -21.50 -12.47 -6.22
CA VAL A 134 -22.52 -11.63 -6.88
C VAL A 134 -22.00 -10.20 -7.04
N GLY A 135 -22.25 -9.63 -8.22
CA GLY A 135 -21.81 -8.30 -8.58
C GLY A 135 -22.88 -7.26 -8.27
N GLY A 136 -22.52 -6.24 -7.50
CA GLY A 136 -23.39 -5.11 -7.19
C GLY A 136 -23.13 -4.53 -5.80
N PRO A 137 -23.48 -3.24 -5.60
CA PRO A 137 -23.39 -2.64 -4.27
C PRO A 137 -24.34 -3.36 -3.31
N ALA A 138 -23.83 -3.69 -2.12
CA ALA A 138 -24.59 -4.35 -1.09
C ALA A 138 -25.11 -3.34 -0.04
N GLU A 139 -26.36 -3.51 0.37
CA GLU A 139 -27.00 -2.76 1.45
C GLU A 139 -27.50 -3.72 2.55
N LEU A 140 -27.28 -3.34 3.81
CA LEU A 140 -27.85 -4.03 4.96
C LEU A 140 -29.31 -3.58 5.12
N VAL A 141 -30.25 -4.51 4.98
CA VAL A 141 -31.69 -4.17 5.02
C VAL A 141 -32.17 -4.11 6.47
N ASP A 142 -32.01 -5.20 7.21
CA ASP A 142 -32.39 -5.35 8.61
C ASP A 142 -31.84 -6.67 9.20
N ARG A 143 -32.07 -6.87 10.50
CA ARG A 143 -31.88 -8.16 11.16
C ARG A 143 -33.26 -8.82 11.34
N GLY A 144 -33.43 -10.00 10.75
CA GLY A 144 -34.64 -10.79 10.84
C GLY A 144 -34.88 -11.35 12.26
N VAL A 145 -36.13 -11.77 12.51
CA VAL A 145 -36.56 -12.38 13.78
C VAL A 145 -35.82 -13.71 14.05
N ASP A 146 -35.44 -14.42 12.98
CA ASP A 146 -34.62 -15.64 13.01
C ASP A 146 -33.12 -15.37 13.27
N LYS A 147 -32.76 -14.13 13.63
CA LYS A 147 -31.40 -13.62 13.81
C LYS A 147 -30.56 -13.64 12.53
N THR A 148 -31.11 -13.91 11.36
CA THR A 148 -30.39 -13.71 10.08
C THR A 148 -30.32 -12.24 9.72
N VAL A 149 -29.35 -11.86 8.88
CA VAL A 149 -29.25 -10.51 8.33
C VAL A 149 -29.64 -10.55 6.86
N ARG A 150 -30.54 -9.64 6.44
CA ARG A 150 -30.90 -9.49 5.04
C ARG A 150 -29.99 -8.48 4.37
N VAL A 151 -29.42 -8.89 3.24
CA VAL A 151 -28.52 -8.08 2.41
C VAL A 151 -29.14 -7.95 1.03
N ARG A 152 -29.27 -6.72 0.53
CA ARG A 152 -29.76 -6.45 -0.82
C ARG A 152 -28.59 -6.15 -1.75
N VAL A 153 -28.59 -6.78 -2.93
CA VAL A 153 -27.66 -6.50 -4.03
C VAL A 153 -28.48 -6.31 -5.31
N GLY A 154 -28.53 -5.08 -5.82
CA GLY A 154 -29.48 -4.71 -6.87
C GLY A 154 -30.92 -4.98 -6.43
N ASP A 155 -31.67 -5.75 -7.21
CA ASP A 155 -33.06 -6.11 -6.91
C ASP A 155 -33.20 -7.44 -6.15
N THR A 156 -32.08 -8.10 -5.79
CA THR A 156 -32.10 -9.41 -5.12
C THR A 156 -31.75 -9.27 -3.65
N GLU A 157 -32.51 -9.93 -2.78
CA GLU A 157 -32.21 -10.06 -1.36
C GLU A 157 -31.65 -11.44 -1.02
N TYR A 158 -30.63 -11.44 -0.18
CA TYR A 158 -29.96 -12.63 0.34
C TYR A 158 -30.04 -12.62 1.86
N LYS A 159 -30.12 -13.81 2.47
CA LYS A 159 -30.13 -13.99 3.93
C LYS A 159 -28.84 -14.64 4.39
N GLY A 160 -28.20 -14.09 5.41
CA GLY A 160 -26.97 -14.62 6.00
C GLY A 160 -27.11 -14.88 7.50
N ARG A 161 -26.61 -16.02 7.99
CA ARG A 161 -26.47 -16.28 9.43
C ARG A 161 -25.40 -15.42 10.07
N ASN A 162 -24.36 -15.07 9.32
CA ASN A 162 -23.35 -14.09 9.70
C ASN A 162 -23.13 -13.12 8.55
N VAL A 163 -22.64 -11.92 8.87
CA VAL A 163 -22.18 -10.95 7.86
C VAL A 163 -20.79 -10.44 8.22
N LEU A 164 -19.89 -10.42 7.24
CA LEU A 164 -18.60 -9.73 7.33
C LEU A 164 -18.63 -8.47 6.47
N ILE A 165 -18.51 -7.30 7.09
CA ILE A 165 -18.31 -6.03 6.40
C ILE A 165 -16.80 -5.90 6.07
N ALA A 166 -16.45 -6.06 4.80
CA ALA A 166 -15.09 -5.95 4.26
C ALA A 166 -15.03 -4.95 3.09
N THR A 167 -15.81 -3.88 3.20
CA THR A 167 -16.06 -2.88 2.14
C THR A 167 -14.90 -1.90 1.90
N GLY A 168 -13.83 -2.01 2.70
CA GLY A 168 -12.58 -1.28 2.51
C GLY A 168 -12.69 0.23 2.75
N SER A 169 -11.87 1.00 2.02
CA SER A 169 -11.84 2.46 2.04
C SER A 169 -11.74 3.04 0.63
N THR A 170 -12.09 4.32 0.48
CA THR A 170 -11.95 5.09 -0.77
C THR A 170 -11.03 6.30 -0.56
N ALA A 171 -10.30 6.71 -1.58
CA ALA A 171 -9.47 7.91 -1.56
C ALA A 171 -10.30 9.16 -1.19
N PHE A 172 -9.76 10.00 -0.31
CA PHE A 172 -10.44 11.23 0.08
C PHE A 172 -10.40 12.27 -1.05
N ARG A 173 -11.58 12.73 -1.48
CA ARG A 173 -11.76 13.77 -2.51
C ARG A 173 -12.27 15.09 -1.90
N PRO A 174 -11.42 16.13 -1.77
CA PRO A 174 -11.85 17.48 -1.44
C PRO A 174 -12.77 18.03 -2.53
N LYS A 175 -13.77 18.83 -2.14
CA LYS A 175 -14.79 19.37 -3.06
C LYS A 175 -14.22 20.33 -4.10
N ASP A 176 -13.11 20.99 -3.75
CA ASP A 176 -12.40 22.02 -4.50
C ASP A 176 -11.39 21.47 -5.52
N VAL A 177 -11.15 20.16 -5.53
CA VAL A 177 -10.27 19.50 -6.51
C VAL A 177 -11.12 18.88 -7.62
N PRO A 178 -10.97 19.31 -8.89
CA PRO A 178 -11.80 18.82 -9.99
C PRO A 178 -11.23 17.52 -10.59
N PHE A 179 -11.44 16.40 -9.88
CA PHE A 179 -11.04 15.07 -10.36
C PHE A 179 -11.69 14.74 -11.71
N ASP A 180 -10.88 14.51 -12.74
CA ASP A 180 -11.34 14.24 -14.11
C ASP A 180 -11.01 12.81 -14.59
N GLY A 181 -10.17 12.06 -13.85
CA GLY A 181 -9.70 10.74 -14.24
C GLY A 181 -8.81 10.72 -15.48
N VAL A 182 -8.32 11.89 -15.91
CA VAL A 182 -7.49 12.06 -17.11
C VAL A 182 -6.18 12.77 -16.78
N ARG A 183 -6.21 13.87 -16.01
CA ARG A 183 -5.03 14.61 -15.57
C ARG A 183 -5.03 14.84 -14.06
N ILE A 184 -6.18 14.80 -13.40
CA ILE A 184 -6.34 15.03 -11.97
C ILE A 184 -6.86 13.73 -11.36
N PHE A 185 -5.98 13.08 -10.62
CA PHE A 185 -6.19 11.75 -10.06
C PHE A 185 -6.17 11.77 -8.54
N ASP A 186 -6.74 10.73 -7.96
CA ASP A 186 -6.49 10.28 -6.59
C ASP A 186 -5.80 8.91 -6.62
N SER A 187 -5.52 8.33 -5.45
CA SER A 187 -4.85 7.03 -5.36
C SER A 187 -5.65 5.85 -5.94
N ASP A 188 -6.96 5.98 -6.10
CA ASP A 188 -7.80 4.91 -6.66
C ASP A 188 -7.86 5.01 -8.20
N SER A 189 -8.01 6.23 -8.72
CA SER A 189 -8.18 6.53 -10.15
C SER A 189 -6.87 6.64 -10.94
N ILE A 190 -5.73 6.80 -10.27
CA ILE A 190 -4.42 6.87 -10.93
C ILE A 190 -4.06 5.59 -11.69
N ASN A 191 -4.68 4.44 -11.36
CA ASN A 191 -4.54 3.20 -12.13
C ASN A 191 -5.05 3.33 -13.59
N GLY A 192 -5.92 4.30 -13.84
CA GLY A 192 -6.49 4.62 -15.15
C GLY A 192 -5.62 5.54 -16.00
N ILE A 193 -4.50 6.04 -15.46
CA ILE A 193 -3.62 6.96 -16.20
C ILE A 193 -3.20 6.35 -17.54
N SER A 194 -3.36 7.13 -18.61
CA SER A 194 -3.21 6.64 -19.99
C SER A 194 -1.93 7.07 -20.67
N PHE A 195 -1.10 7.86 -20.00
CA PHE A 195 0.16 8.40 -20.52
C PHE A 195 1.20 8.57 -19.42
N LEU A 196 2.47 8.65 -19.79
CA LEU A 196 3.56 9.01 -18.88
C LEU A 196 3.63 10.54 -18.74
N PRO A 197 3.34 11.14 -17.58
CA PRO A 197 3.50 12.58 -17.40
C PRO A 197 4.97 12.97 -17.46
N ARG A 198 5.33 14.04 -18.18
CA ARG A 198 6.67 14.64 -18.10
C ARG A 198 6.86 15.37 -16.77
N SER A 199 5.77 15.89 -16.21
CA SER A 199 5.74 16.53 -14.90
C SER A 199 4.45 16.20 -14.13
N ILE A 200 4.59 15.93 -12.84
CA ILE A 200 3.45 15.63 -11.96
C ILE A 200 3.57 16.37 -10.63
N ALA A 201 2.46 16.97 -10.21
CA ALA A 201 2.32 17.50 -8.86
C ALA A 201 1.59 16.49 -7.97
N ILE A 202 2.11 16.20 -6.79
CA ILE A 202 1.53 15.26 -5.83
C ILE A 202 1.20 16.02 -4.55
N SER A 203 -0.08 16.07 -4.18
CA SER A 203 -0.50 16.65 -2.90
C SER A 203 -0.46 15.59 -1.81
N GLY A 204 0.32 15.84 -0.75
CA GLY A 204 0.48 14.93 0.39
C GLY A 204 1.92 14.46 0.60
N SER A 205 2.20 13.97 1.81
CA SER A 205 3.52 13.48 2.26
C SER A 205 3.47 12.12 2.95
N GLY A 206 2.33 11.43 2.86
CA GLY A 206 2.16 10.07 3.40
C GLY A 206 2.77 9.00 2.50
N ILE A 207 2.61 7.74 2.92
CA ILE A 207 3.15 6.53 2.25
C ILE A 207 2.84 6.53 0.75
N VAL A 208 1.56 6.66 0.38
CA VAL A 208 1.12 6.66 -1.03
C VAL A 208 1.78 7.78 -1.85
N ALA A 209 1.89 8.97 -1.27
CA ALA A 209 2.51 10.11 -1.95
C ALA A 209 4.00 9.85 -2.22
N VAL A 210 4.72 9.30 -1.24
CA VAL A 210 6.14 8.94 -1.36
C VAL A 210 6.35 7.82 -2.38
N GLU A 211 5.53 6.78 -2.37
CA GLU A 211 5.61 5.69 -3.35
C GLU A 211 5.46 6.24 -4.77
N TYR A 212 4.38 6.99 -5.05
CA TYR A 212 4.15 7.55 -6.39
C TYR A 212 5.19 8.59 -6.80
N ALA A 213 5.70 9.39 -5.86
CA ALA A 213 6.80 10.31 -6.15
C ALA A 213 8.02 9.55 -6.68
N LYS A 214 8.43 8.46 -6.01
CA LYS A 214 9.56 7.65 -6.44
C LYS A 214 9.29 6.90 -7.74
N ILE A 215 8.08 6.37 -7.93
CA ILE A 215 7.68 5.70 -9.18
C ILE A 215 7.83 6.65 -10.36
N PHE A 216 7.20 7.83 -10.31
CA PHE A 216 7.24 8.77 -11.43
C PHE A 216 8.63 9.38 -11.64
N ARG A 217 9.39 9.65 -10.57
CA ARG A 217 10.81 10.03 -10.71
C ARG A 217 11.61 8.95 -11.43
N LYS A 218 11.42 7.68 -11.09
CA LYS A 218 12.12 6.56 -11.71
C LYS A 218 11.74 6.38 -13.19
N LEU A 219 10.49 6.70 -13.55
CA LEU A 219 10.01 6.76 -14.94
C LEU A 219 10.42 8.04 -15.69
N GLY A 220 11.20 8.93 -15.05
CA GLY A 220 11.76 10.13 -15.68
C GLY A 220 10.85 11.36 -15.65
N SER A 221 9.76 11.36 -14.89
CA SER A 221 8.90 12.55 -14.69
C SER A 221 9.54 13.53 -13.71
N SER A 222 9.45 14.84 -13.94
CA SER A 222 9.65 15.84 -12.89
C SER A 222 8.54 15.73 -11.85
N VAL A 223 8.89 15.71 -10.55
CA VAL A 223 7.91 15.51 -9.48
C VAL A 223 7.99 16.66 -8.47
N THR A 224 6.86 17.30 -8.22
CA THR A 224 6.70 18.31 -7.18
C THR A 224 5.69 17.82 -6.13
N MET A 225 6.12 17.65 -4.89
CA MET A 225 5.26 17.31 -3.77
C MET A 225 4.78 18.59 -3.07
N VAL A 226 3.48 18.84 -3.05
CA VAL A 226 2.85 19.94 -2.31
C VAL A 226 2.41 19.42 -0.95
N ILE A 227 3.00 19.98 0.12
CA ILE A 227 2.82 19.49 1.47
C ILE A 227 2.43 20.62 2.43
N ARG A 228 1.51 20.32 3.35
CA ARG A 228 0.98 21.31 4.31
C ARG A 228 1.95 21.74 5.40
N GLY A 229 2.95 20.90 5.71
CA GLY A 229 3.95 21.21 6.74
C GLY A 229 5.28 21.66 6.14
N ASP A 230 6.20 22.08 6.99
CA ASP A 230 7.54 22.52 6.57
C ASP A 230 8.42 21.36 6.08
N SER A 231 8.05 20.12 6.40
CA SER A 231 8.81 18.94 6.04
C SER A 231 7.92 17.69 5.94
N PRO A 232 8.20 16.74 5.03
CA PRO A 232 7.50 15.46 5.01
C PRO A 232 7.77 14.59 6.26
N LYS A 233 8.81 14.90 7.05
CA LYS A 233 9.24 14.09 8.20
C LYS A 233 8.12 13.83 9.20
N GLN A 234 7.39 14.88 9.61
CA GLN A 234 6.34 14.76 10.63
C GLN A 234 5.21 13.83 10.17
N ALA A 235 4.81 13.89 8.90
CA ALA A 235 3.75 13.03 8.37
C ALA A 235 4.17 11.56 8.36
N LEU A 236 5.42 11.28 8.00
CA LEU A 236 6.00 9.95 7.99
C LEU A 236 6.21 9.40 9.42
N GLN A 237 6.64 10.23 10.37
CA GLN A 237 6.74 9.84 11.79
C GLN A 237 5.37 9.53 12.40
N LYS A 238 4.34 10.34 12.07
CA LYS A 238 2.95 10.05 12.47
C LYS A 238 2.41 8.75 11.87
N ALA A 239 3.03 8.22 10.82
CA ALA A 239 2.72 6.90 10.28
C ALA A 239 3.42 5.75 11.03
N GLY A 240 4.28 6.05 12.01
CA GLY A 240 4.96 5.05 12.86
C GLY A 240 6.44 4.82 12.53
N ILE A 241 7.01 5.57 11.58
CA ILE A 241 8.39 5.37 11.13
C ILE A 241 9.38 6.04 12.10
N ASP A 242 10.47 5.33 12.44
CA ASP A 242 11.56 5.87 13.26
C ASP A 242 12.25 7.11 12.61
N SER A 243 12.68 8.05 13.44
CA SER A 243 13.25 9.33 13.02
C SER A 243 14.50 9.23 12.15
N ASP A 244 15.35 8.23 12.39
CA ASP A 244 16.58 8.02 11.60
C ASP A 244 16.20 7.56 10.18
N ILE A 245 15.26 6.62 10.10
CA ILE A 245 14.73 6.05 8.85
C ILE A 245 14.01 7.11 8.02
N VAL A 246 13.15 7.91 8.65
CA VAL A 246 12.48 9.05 8.01
C VAL A 246 13.50 10.03 7.45
N SER A 247 14.59 10.30 8.18
CA SER A 247 15.62 11.24 7.72
C SER A 247 16.33 10.73 6.48
N VAL A 248 16.66 9.43 6.42
CA VAL A 248 17.24 8.81 5.22
C VAL A 248 16.27 8.89 4.03
N LEU A 249 15.02 8.50 4.22
CA LEU A 249 14.01 8.51 3.14
C LEU A 249 13.76 9.92 2.57
N VAL A 250 13.66 10.93 3.44
CA VAL A 250 13.43 12.31 3.01
C VAL A 250 14.64 12.89 2.27
N SER A 251 15.86 12.60 2.75
CA SER A 251 17.07 12.98 2.03
C SER A 251 17.14 12.30 0.66
N ASP A 252 16.78 11.02 0.56
CA ASP A 252 16.74 10.30 -0.72
C ASP A 252 15.71 10.88 -1.70
N LEU A 253 14.52 11.26 -1.23
CA LEU A 253 13.51 11.92 -2.06
C LEU A 253 14.08 13.19 -2.71
N SER A 254 14.66 14.09 -1.91
CA SER A 254 15.32 15.30 -2.42
C SER A 254 16.46 14.97 -3.38
N ARG A 255 17.35 14.04 -3.02
CA ARG A 255 18.48 13.59 -3.85
C ARG A 255 18.03 13.02 -5.20
N SER A 256 16.87 12.37 -5.24
CA SER A 256 16.30 11.83 -6.48
C SER A 256 15.63 12.87 -7.38
N GLY A 257 15.66 14.14 -7.01
CA GLY A 257 15.08 15.25 -7.77
C GLY A 257 13.58 15.45 -7.53
N VAL A 258 13.07 15.05 -6.36
CA VAL A 258 11.72 15.43 -5.92
C VAL A 258 11.77 16.83 -5.31
N THR A 259 11.01 17.76 -5.89
CA THR A 259 10.84 19.12 -5.36
C THR A 259 9.75 19.14 -4.30
N PHE A 260 9.94 19.93 -3.24
CA PHE A 260 8.96 20.08 -2.17
C PHE A 260 8.42 21.52 -2.12
N GLU A 261 7.12 21.67 -2.33
CA GLU A 261 6.38 22.89 -2.02
C GLU A 261 5.83 22.79 -0.61
N ARG A 262 6.61 23.35 0.32
CA ARG A 262 6.41 23.23 1.76
C ARG A 262 5.41 24.26 2.27
N SER A 263 4.75 23.91 3.37
CA SER A 263 3.79 24.79 4.04
C SER A 263 2.81 25.43 3.07
N SER A 264 2.29 24.59 2.16
CA SER A 264 1.48 25.02 1.03
C SER A 264 0.27 24.12 0.79
N VAL A 265 -0.73 24.67 0.12
CA VAL A 265 -1.94 23.98 -0.34
C VAL A 265 -2.22 24.29 -1.81
N CYS A 266 -2.84 23.35 -2.51
CA CYS A 266 -3.38 23.61 -3.84
C CYS A 266 -4.75 24.28 -3.68
N ALA A 267 -4.90 25.51 -4.20
CA ALA A 267 -6.11 26.32 -4.00
C ALA A 267 -6.83 26.68 -5.31
N GLY A 268 -6.39 26.16 -6.45
CA GLY A 268 -7.07 26.39 -7.72
C GLY A 268 -6.50 25.54 -8.85
N PHE A 269 -7.37 25.13 -9.76
CA PHE A 269 -7.03 24.27 -10.88
C PHE A 269 -7.60 24.89 -12.16
N GLU A 270 -6.75 25.11 -13.15
CA GLU A 270 -7.16 25.47 -14.50
C GLU A 270 -6.76 24.30 -15.42
N CYS A 271 -7.75 23.48 -15.78
CA CYS A 271 -7.57 22.33 -16.67
C CYS A 271 -7.91 22.76 -18.11
N PRO A 272 -6.92 22.89 -19.01
CA PRO A 272 -7.20 23.29 -20.38
C PRO A 272 -8.04 22.21 -21.09
N PRO A 273 -8.97 22.58 -21.99
CA PRO A 273 -9.81 21.63 -22.69
C PRO A 273 -8.99 20.63 -23.49
N ARG A 274 -9.56 19.44 -23.72
CA ARG A 274 -8.90 18.37 -24.48
C ARG A 274 -8.87 18.74 -25.95
N THR A 275 -7.77 19.30 -26.43
CA THR A 275 -7.58 19.62 -27.85
C THR A 275 -7.05 18.39 -28.60
N SER A 276 -7.40 18.26 -29.89
CA SER A 276 -6.83 17.26 -30.81
C SER A 276 -5.36 17.55 -31.19
N SER A 277 -4.80 18.67 -30.71
CA SER A 277 -3.42 19.05 -30.97
C SER A 277 -2.42 18.16 -30.24
N ARG A 278 -1.36 17.72 -30.93
CA ARG A 278 -0.23 16.99 -30.32
C ARG A 278 0.48 17.77 -29.21
N LYS A 279 0.33 19.11 -29.16
CA LYS A 279 0.84 19.95 -28.07
C LYS A 279 -0.19 19.98 -26.93
N ARG A 280 0.08 19.23 -25.85
CA ARG A 280 -0.71 19.25 -24.61
C ARG A 280 -0.43 20.55 -23.86
N GLN A 281 -1.45 21.36 -23.63
CA GLN A 281 -1.32 22.48 -22.70
C GLN A 281 -1.22 21.94 -21.26
N PRO A 282 -0.34 22.52 -20.42
CA PRO A 282 -0.15 22.05 -19.06
C PRO A 282 -1.37 22.35 -18.20
N LEU A 283 -1.67 21.44 -17.26
CA LEU A 283 -2.52 21.73 -16.11
C LEU A 283 -1.83 22.81 -15.27
N LYS A 284 -2.57 23.88 -14.95
CA LYS A 284 -2.07 24.92 -14.04
C LYS A 284 -2.69 24.73 -12.67
N ILE A 285 -1.84 24.68 -11.65
CA ILE A 285 -2.24 24.52 -10.25
C ILE A 285 -1.75 25.72 -9.48
N ARG A 286 -2.68 26.47 -8.92
CA ARG A 286 -2.37 27.58 -8.02
C ARG A 286 -2.04 27.01 -6.64
N VAL A 287 -0.80 27.19 -6.22
CA VAL A 287 -0.30 26.78 -4.91
C VAL A 287 -0.14 28.02 -4.04
N GLU A 288 -0.67 27.96 -2.83
CA GLU A 288 -0.61 29.05 -1.86
C GLU A 288 0.16 28.57 -0.63
N ARG A 289 1.07 29.39 -0.14
CA ARG A 289 1.66 29.16 1.17
C ARG A 289 0.63 29.44 2.27
N ASN A 290 0.69 28.68 3.35
CA ASN A 290 -0.23 28.78 4.48
C ASN A 290 -0.15 30.15 5.18
N ASP A 291 0.97 30.85 5.06
CA ASP A 291 1.18 32.20 5.61
C ASP A 291 0.57 33.31 4.73
N GLY A 292 -0.06 32.95 3.59
CA GLY A 292 -0.66 33.89 2.64
C GLY A 292 0.36 34.75 1.88
N GLY A 293 1.66 34.56 2.11
CA GLY A 293 2.71 35.46 1.62
C GLY A 293 3.18 35.18 0.19
N HIS A 294 2.90 33.99 -0.36
CA HIS A 294 3.34 33.61 -1.70
C HIS A 294 2.34 32.69 -2.39
N HIS A 295 2.01 33.03 -3.63
CA HIS A 295 1.25 32.20 -4.55
C HIS A 295 2.09 31.93 -5.79
N GLN A 296 2.09 30.69 -6.26
CA GLN A 296 2.70 30.34 -7.53
C GLN A 296 1.80 29.44 -8.34
N ILE A 297 2.09 29.36 -9.64
CA ILE A 297 1.38 28.50 -10.57
C ILE A 297 2.32 27.38 -11.01
N LEU A 298 2.05 26.17 -10.55
CA LEU A 298 2.71 24.97 -11.08
C LEU A 298 2.08 24.63 -12.44
N LYS A 299 2.93 24.41 -13.45
CA LYS A 299 2.54 23.92 -14.78
C LYS A 299 2.97 22.47 -14.90
N VAL A 300 2.01 21.54 -14.86
CA VAL A 300 2.27 20.10 -14.85
C VAL A 300 1.42 19.35 -15.86
N ASP A 301 1.80 18.13 -16.22
CA ASP A 301 0.97 17.29 -17.09
C ASP A 301 -0.13 16.56 -16.31
N ALA A 302 0.14 16.24 -15.04
CA ALA A 302 -0.79 15.53 -14.18
C ALA A 302 -0.71 16.00 -12.71
N PHE A 303 -1.77 15.71 -11.95
CA PHE A 303 -1.88 15.91 -10.52
C PHE A 303 -2.37 14.65 -9.83
N LEU A 304 -1.82 14.35 -8.66
CA LEU A 304 -2.26 13.27 -7.78
C LEU A 304 -2.58 13.79 -6.38
N ALA A 305 -3.83 13.63 -5.93
CA ALA A 305 -4.22 13.82 -4.54
C ALA A 305 -3.96 12.54 -3.73
N ALA A 306 -2.90 12.54 -2.92
CA ALA A 306 -2.52 11.44 -2.03
C ALA A 306 -2.65 11.87 -0.55
N ILE A 307 -3.84 12.37 -0.19
CA ILE A 307 -4.11 13.09 1.07
C ILE A 307 -4.94 12.29 2.09
N GLY A 308 -5.03 10.97 1.91
CA GLY A 308 -5.70 10.05 2.84
C GLY A 308 -6.87 9.30 2.21
N ARG A 309 -7.46 8.42 3.01
CA ARG A 309 -8.57 7.55 2.64
C ARG A 309 -9.67 7.63 3.70
N ARG A 310 -10.90 7.29 3.31
CA ARG A 310 -12.08 7.23 4.17
C ARG A 310 -12.67 5.81 4.14
N PRO A 311 -13.05 5.23 5.30
CA PRO A 311 -13.75 3.96 5.36
C PRO A 311 -15.04 3.97 4.55
N ASN A 312 -15.40 2.82 3.98
CA ASN A 312 -16.63 2.64 3.22
C ASN A 312 -17.69 1.90 4.05
N ALA A 313 -18.21 2.52 5.11
CA ALA A 313 -19.32 1.92 5.85
C ALA A 313 -20.52 1.66 4.90
N PRO A 314 -21.06 0.43 4.81
CA PRO A 314 -22.16 0.15 3.90
C PRO A 314 -23.44 0.86 4.33
N LYS A 315 -24.38 1.03 3.41
CA LYS A 315 -25.70 1.57 3.74
C LYS A 315 -26.44 0.60 4.67
N GLY A 316 -27.18 1.14 5.64
CA GLY A 316 -28.05 0.39 6.53
C GLY A 316 -27.36 -0.25 7.74
N ILE A 317 -26.12 0.12 8.06
CA ILE A 317 -25.41 -0.37 9.26
C ILE A 317 -26.21 -0.14 10.54
N GLU A 318 -26.91 0.98 10.64
CA GLU A 318 -27.76 1.34 11.77
C GLU A 318 -28.94 0.38 11.94
N ARG A 319 -29.47 -0.17 10.83
CA ARG A 319 -30.63 -1.08 10.83
C ARG A 319 -30.30 -2.47 11.38
N VAL A 320 -29.02 -2.82 11.44
CA VAL A 320 -28.51 -4.06 12.04
C VAL A 320 -27.80 -3.82 13.39
N GLY A 321 -27.88 -2.59 13.92
CA GLY A 321 -27.32 -2.19 15.21
C GLY A 321 -25.80 -1.93 15.19
N VAL A 322 -25.19 -1.85 14.00
CA VAL A 322 -23.76 -1.51 13.85
C VAL A 322 -23.57 -0.01 14.02
N LYS A 323 -22.54 0.37 14.77
CA LYS A 323 -22.15 1.77 14.98
C LYS A 323 -20.94 2.12 14.13
N ALA A 324 -20.90 3.37 13.69
CA ALA A 324 -19.70 3.99 13.13
C ALA A 324 -19.27 5.17 14.01
N ASP A 325 -17.97 5.43 14.08
CA ASP A 325 -17.42 6.59 14.79
C ASP A 325 -17.56 7.89 13.98
N THR A 326 -17.05 8.99 14.52
CA THR A 326 -17.10 10.32 13.87
C THR A 326 -16.35 10.41 12.54
N TYR A 327 -15.43 9.47 12.27
CA TYR A 327 -14.67 9.37 11.04
C TYR A 327 -15.28 8.37 10.04
N GLY A 328 -16.37 7.70 10.42
CA GLY A 328 -17.04 6.68 9.63
C GLY A 328 -16.43 5.29 9.76
N ASN A 329 -15.52 5.07 10.71
CA ASN A 329 -14.95 3.75 10.98
C ASN A 329 -16.03 2.87 11.62
N VAL A 330 -16.21 1.63 11.15
CA VAL A 330 -17.08 0.67 11.82
C VAL A 330 -16.43 0.24 13.14
N VAL A 331 -17.18 0.36 14.23
CA VAL A 331 -16.68 0.02 15.57
C VAL A 331 -16.88 -1.47 15.82
N VAL A 332 -15.82 -2.14 16.27
CA VAL A 332 -15.82 -3.57 16.62
C VAL A 332 -15.24 -3.81 18.01
N ASP A 333 -15.56 -4.97 18.59
CA ASP A 333 -14.85 -5.51 19.76
C ASP A 333 -13.56 -6.26 19.37
N GLY A 334 -12.85 -6.82 20.35
CA GLY A 334 -11.60 -7.57 20.10
C GLY A 334 -11.76 -8.84 19.26
N ASP A 335 -12.99 -9.31 19.06
CA ASP A 335 -13.36 -10.44 18.21
C ASP A 335 -13.74 -10.01 16.79
N LEU A 336 -13.58 -8.71 16.46
CA LEU A 336 -14.01 -8.09 15.21
C LEU A 336 -15.54 -8.05 15.03
N ARG A 337 -16.30 -8.20 16.11
CA ARG A 337 -17.76 -8.19 16.08
C ARG A 337 -18.26 -6.75 16.23
N ALA A 338 -19.08 -6.33 15.28
CA ALA A 338 -19.66 -4.98 15.25
C ALA A 338 -21.02 -4.93 15.97
N ALA A 339 -21.87 -5.93 15.75
CA ALA A 339 -23.14 -6.10 16.46
C ALA A 339 -23.69 -7.51 16.24
N GLY A 340 -23.99 -8.26 17.30
CA GLY A 340 -24.60 -9.60 17.18
C GLY A 340 -23.82 -10.54 16.26
N ASN A 341 -24.42 -10.93 15.13
CA ASN A 341 -23.82 -11.76 14.07
C ASN A 341 -23.21 -10.97 12.90
N VAL A 342 -22.96 -9.66 13.08
CA VAL A 342 -22.30 -8.80 12.10
C VAL A 342 -20.89 -8.47 12.59
N PHE A 343 -19.91 -8.69 11.74
CA PHE A 343 -18.49 -8.48 11.95
C PHE A 343 -17.96 -7.49 10.90
N ALA A 344 -16.78 -6.93 11.14
CA ALA A 344 -16.12 -6.04 10.18
C ALA A 344 -14.60 -6.23 10.21
N ALA A 345 -13.94 -6.08 9.05
CA ALA A 345 -12.51 -6.26 8.91
C ALA A 345 -11.90 -5.39 7.80
N GLY A 346 -10.61 -5.08 7.94
CA GLY A 346 -9.86 -4.27 6.99
C GLY A 346 -10.11 -2.78 7.14
N ASP A 347 -9.85 -2.03 6.07
CA ASP A 347 -9.87 -0.57 6.08
C ASP A 347 -11.21 0.07 6.52
N VAL A 348 -12.31 -0.69 6.56
CA VAL A 348 -13.59 -0.20 7.08
C VAL A 348 -13.53 0.10 8.59
N LEU A 349 -12.56 -0.48 9.30
CA LEU A 349 -12.28 -0.25 10.72
C LEU A 349 -11.42 1.00 10.95
N GLY A 350 -10.91 1.62 9.88
CA GLY A 350 -10.00 2.76 9.96
C GLY A 350 -8.54 2.39 9.79
N ARG A 351 -7.65 3.25 10.30
CA ARG A 351 -6.20 3.09 10.14
C ARG A 351 -5.68 1.92 11.00
N PRO A 352 -4.55 1.29 10.63
CA PRO A 352 -3.78 1.51 9.42
C PRO A 352 -4.39 0.76 8.21
N PHE A 353 -4.49 1.44 7.07
CA PHE A 353 -5.07 0.88 5.85
C PHE A 353 -4.11 -0.08 5.15
N LEU A 354 -3.94 -1.29 5.70
CA LEU A 354 -2.97 -2.29 5.26
C LEU A 354 -3.68 -3.58 4.86
N ALA A 355 -3.44 -4.05 3.64
CA ALA A 355 -4.08 -5.25 3.11
C ALA A 355 -3.76 -6.51 3.93
N SER A 356 -2.50 -6.69 4.38
CA SER A 356 -2.09 -7.83 5.19
C SER A 356 -2.80 -7.86 6.55
N THR A 357 -2.86 -6.71 7.23
CA THR A 357 -3.63 -6.53 8.47
C THR A 357 -5.10 -6.88 8.25
N GLY A 358 -5.72 -6.31 7.20
CA GLY A 358 -7.10 -6.59 6.89
C GLY A 358 -7.37 -8.06 6.58
N VAL A 359 -6.48 -8.75 5.86
CA VAL A 359 -6.60 -10.19 5.58
C VAL A 359 -6.55 -10.99 6.88
N ALA A 360 -5.58 -10.71 7.76
CA ALA A 360 -5.51 -11.37 9.05
C ALA A 360 -6.77 -11.13 9.91
N GLN A 361 -7.33 -9.92 9.88
CA GLN A 361 -8.62 -9.60 10.51
C GLN A 361 -9.75 -10.42 9.90
N GLY A 362 -9.86 -10.47 8.57
CA GLY A 362 -10.90 -11.23 7.89
C GLY A 362 -10.86 -12.72 8.22
N LEU A 363 -9.68 -13.32 8.21
CA LEU A 363 -9.50 -14.73 8.59
C LEU A 363 -9.90 -14.97 10.06
N GLN A 364 -9.48 -14.10 10.97
CA GLN A 364 -9.86 -14.18 12.38
C GLN A 364 -11.38 -14.11 12.54
N ALA A 365 -12.05 -13.13 11.90
CA ALA A 365 -13.50 -12.97 11.99
C ALA A 365 -14.25 -14.25 11.57
N ILE A 366 -13.79 -14.93 10.53
CA ILE A 366 -14.36 -16.21 10.09
C ILE A 366 -14.12 -17.31 11.11
N ASP A 367 -12.90 -17.42 11.67
CA ASP A 367 -12.62 -18.39 12.73
C ASP A 367 -13.45 -18.13 14.00
N VAL A 368 -13.75 -16.86 14.32
CA VAL A 368 -14.68 -16.48 15.39
C VAL A 368 -16.10 -16.95 15.08
N MET A 369 -16.60 -16.69 13.86
CA MET A 369 -17.97 -17.02 13.46
C MET A 369 -18.28 -18.51 13.56
N PHE A 370 -17.26 -19.35 13.36
CA PHE A 370 -17.42 -20.80 13.25
C PHE A 370 -16.67 -21.61 14.30
N ASP A 371 -16.12 -20.95 15.32
CA ASP A 371 -15.45 -21.57 16.47
C ASP A 371 -14.26 -22.47 16.10
N THR A 372 -13.37 -21.96 15.23
CA THR A 372 -12.21 -22.72 14.70
C THR A 372 -10.85 -22.13 15.12
N ARG A 373 -10.82 -21.27 16.14
CA ARG A 373 -9.60 -20.56 16.58
C ARG A 373 -8.49 -21.48 17.06
N GLU A 374 -8.82 -22.53 17.81
CA GLU A 374 -7.83 -23.49 18.31
C GLU A 374 -7.15 -24.24 17.17
N ALA A 375 -7.90 -24.59 16.13
CA ALA A 375 -7.39 -25.27 14.95
C ALA A 375 -6.54 -24.36 14.03
N SER A 376 -6.75 -23.03 14.06
CA SER A 376 -5.97 -22.09 13.26
C SER A 376 -4.68 -21.62 13.95
N GLY A 377 -4.46 -21.98 15.22
CA GLY A 377 -3.29 -21.56 16.00
C GLY A 377 -3.19 -20.03 16.17
N ALA A 378 -4.25 -19.29 15.84
CA ALA A 378 -4.26 -17.85 15.76
C ALA A 378 -4.60 -17.23 17.12
N ALA A 379 -3.62 -17.15 18.02
CA ALA A 379 -3.65 -16.16 19.10
C ALA A 379 -3.36 -14.77 18.48
N SER A 380 -4.35 -14.17 17.82
CA SER A 380 -4.15 -12.90 17.11
C SER A 380 -4.98 -11.79 17.75
N ASN A 381 -4.31 -10.80 18.37
CA ASN A 381 -4.91 -9.57 18.92
C ASN A 381 -5.27 -8.56 17.80
N VAL A 382 -5.67 -9.09 16.65
CA VAL A 382 -5.74 -8.38 15.38
C VAL A 382 -7.04 -7.55 15.25
N GLY A 383 -8.01 -7.81 16.14
CA GLY A 383 -9.28 -7.11 16.23
C GLY A 383 -9.34 -5.86 17.10
N ALA A 384 -8.26 -5.50 17.81
CA ALA A 384 -8.27 -4.26 18.59
C ALA A 384 -8.24 -3.03 17.65
N ASN A 385 -9.09 -2.03 17.93
CA ASN A 385 -9.04 -0.71 17.28
C ASN A 385 -7.62 -0.16 17.35
N PHE A 386 -7.17 0.50 16.27
CA PHE A 386 -5.89 1.22 16.27
C PHE A 386 -5.91 2.31 17.34
N ASP A 387 -5.25 2.05 18.47
CA ASP A 387 -4.94 3.05 19.49
C ASP A 387 -3.44 3.35 19.50
N PRO A 388 -2.95 4.40 18.82
CA PRO A 388 -1.53 4.73 18.67
C PRO A 388 -0.73 4.79 19.99
N GLU A 389 -1.40 4.87 21.16
CA GLU A 389 -0.81 4.94 22.49
C GLU A 389 -0.73 3.59 23.23
N SER A 390 -1.54 2.59 22.86
CA SER A 390 -1.50 1.25 23.47
C SER A 390 -0.55 0.32 22.72
N LEU A 391 -0.40 -0.89 23.22
CA LEU A 391 0.41 -1.98 22.65
C LEU A 391 -0.36 -3.26 22.54
N GLU A 392 -1.11 -3.54 23.60
CA GLU A 392 -2.12 -4.58 23.60
C GLU A 392 -3.26 -4.25 22.63
N ALA A 393 -3.46 -2.95 22.29
CA ALA A 393 -4.49 -2.48 21.36
C ALA A 393 -3.95 -1.78 20.09
N ASN A 394 -2.76 -2.10 19.56
CA ASN A 394 -2.12 -1.25 18.54
C ASN A 394 -1.27 -2.04 17.51
N PRO A 395 -0.97 -1.52 16.30
CA PRO A 395 -0.53 -2.19 15.07
C PRO A 395 0.91 -2.68 15.10
N PHE A 396 1.47 -2.89 16.29
CA PHE A 396 2.66 -3.73 16.48
C PHE A 396 2.36 -5.21 16.23
N ALA A 397 1.11 -5.57 15.89
CA ALA A 397 0.76 -6.89 15.42
C ALA A 397 1.18 -7.16 13.96
N PHE A 398 1.58 -6.15 13.17
CA PHE A 398 1.87 -6.34 11.74
C PHE A 398 3.13 -5.61 11.25
N PRO A 399 3.88 -6.23 10.32
CA PRO A 399 4.98 -5.55 9.64
C PRO A 399 4.40 -4.54 8.66
N VAL A 400 4.97 -3.32 8.65
CA VAL A 400 4.56 -2.26 7.74
C VAL A 400 5.68 -2.02 6.73
N GLY A 401 5.31 -1.87 5.46
CA GLY A 401 6.23 -1.61 4.36
C GLY A 401 5.79 -0.44 3.49
N ILE A 402 6.75 0.37 3.06
CA ILE A 402 6.64 1.41 2.05
C ILE A 402 7.47 0.96 0.86
N TRP A 403 6.80 0.76 -0.26
CA TRP A 403 7.43 0.25 -1.48
C TRP A 403 8.03 1.37 -2.32
N SER A 404 8.72 2.31 -1.68
CA SER A 404 9.57 3.31 -2.33
C SER A 404 10.86 2.66 -2.86
N SER A 405 11.78 3.48 -3.39
CA SER A 405 13.12 3.04 -3.78
C SER A 405 14.13 4.07 -3.26
N PRO A 406 14.79 3.83 -2.10
CA PRO A 406 14.83 2.58 -1.33
C PRO A 406 13.50 2.25 -0.64
N GLU A 407 13.32 0.98 -0.27
CA GLU A 407 12.16 0.52 0.52
C GLU A 407 12.31 0.97 1.97
N VAL A 408 11.20 1.06 2.69
CA VAL A 408 11.18 1.26 4.14
C VAL A 408 10.28 0.22 4.77
N ALA A 409 10.73 -0.42 5.83
CA ALA A 409 9.90 -1.37 6.56
C ALA A 409 10.19 -1.33 8.06
N TRP A 410 9.18 -1.62 8.88
CA TRP A 410 9.37 -1.69 10.32
C TRP A 410 8.36 -2.61 11.02
N PHE A 411 8.72 -3.01 12.23
CA PHE A 411 7.91 -3.78 13.17
C PHE A 411 8.33 -3.46 14.60
N GLY A 412 7.37 -3.40 15.54
CA GLY A 412 7.65 -3.03 16.93
C GLY A 412 7.90 -1.53 17.14
N TYR A 413 8.41 -1.14 18.31
CA TYR A 413 8.51 0.28 18.68
C TYR A 413 9.61 1.03 17.95
N THR A 414 9.35 2.30 17.70
CA THR A 414 10.41 3.32 17.64
C THR A 414 11.02 3.54 19.03
N LYS A 415 12.23 4.13 19.09
CA LYS A 415 12.83 4.52 20.38
C LYS A 415 11.91 5.39 21.22
N LEU A 416 11.34 6.44 20.62
CA LEU A 416 10.46 7.39 21.31
C LEU A 416 9.25 6.68 21.94
N GLN A 417 8.61 5.77 21.20
CA GLN A 417 7.46 5.02 21.70
C GLN A 417 7.81 4.09 22.86
N ALA A 418 9.00 3.46 22.82
CA ALA A 418 9.48 2.60 23.89
C ALA A 418 9.80 3.39 25.17
N GLU A 419 10.49 4.52 25.02
CA GLU A 419 10.83 5.41 26.14
C GLU A 419 9.59 6.03 26.80
N GLN A 420 8.59 6.45 26.00
CA GLN A 420 7.30 6.94 26.50
C GLN A 420 6.54 5.91 27.35
N ARG A 421 6.85 4.62 27.17
CA ARG A 421 6.27 3.50 27.93
C ARG A 421 7.15 3.04 29.09
N GLY A 422 8.20 3.80 29.41
CA GLY A 422 9.13 3.48 30.49
C GLY A 422 10.12 2.36 30.19
N ILE A 423 10.22 1.91 28.94
CA ILE A 423 11.22 0.90 28.54
C ILE A 423 12.57 1.61 28.37
N ARG A 424 13.59 1.15 29.10
CA ARG A 424 14.96 1.67 28.94
C ARG A 424 15.59 0.99 27.72
N VAL A 425 15.76 1.74 26.63
CA VAL A 425 16.23 1.16 25.37
C VAL A 425 17.66 1.58 24.98
N VAL A 426 18.35 0.67 24.28
CA VAL A 426 19.54 0.96 23.49
C VAL A 426 19.25 0.73 22.01
N GLU A 427 20.08 1.33 21.14
CA GLU A 427 19.89 1.30 19.70
C GLU A 427 21.09 0.60 19.04
N GLY A 428 20.81 -0.37 18.16
CA GLY A 428 21.80 -1.00 17.29
C GLY A 428 21.59 -0.57 15.85
N MET A 429 22.65 -0.22 15.12
CA MET A 429 22.56 0.23 13.73
C MET A 429 23.56 -0.50 12.85
N ALA A 430 23.11 -0.92 11.67
CA ALA A 430 23.93 -1.51 10.62
C ALA A 430 23.65 -0.82 9.28
N LEU A 431 24.70 -0.37 8.61
CA LEU A 431 24.63 0.21 7.27
C LEU A 431 24.72 -0.90 6.24
N TYR A 432 23.98 -0.76 5.14
CA TYR A 432 24.00 -1.74 4.04
C TYR A 432 25.41 -1.97 3.50
N LYS A 433 26.22 -0.92 3.40
CA LYS A 433 27.64 -1.00 3.00
C LYS A 433 28.56 -1.79 3.95
N GLU A 434 28.11 -2.17 5.15
CA GLU A 434 28.92 -2.97 6.10
C GLU A 434 28.82 -4.48 5.83
N VAL A 435 27.91 -4.93 4.96
CA VAL A 435 27.73 -6.35 4.63
C VAL A 435 28.00 -6.61 3.15
N LEU A 436 28.52 -7.80 2.83
CA LEU A 436 28.89 -8.17 1.45
C LEU A 436 27.73 -8.01 0.47
N ARG A 437 26.52 -8.41 0.87
CA ARG A 437 25.33 -8.27 0.03
C ARG A 437 25.03 -6.82 -0.34
N GLY A 438 25.18 -5.89 0.60
CA GLY A 438 24.97 -4.47 0.35
C GLY A 438 26.08 -3.88 -0.51
N ILE A 439 27.34 -4.24 -0.28
CA ILE A 439 28.47 -3.82 -1.13
C ILE A 439 28.24 -4.23 -2.60
N VAL A 440 27.81 -5.47 -2.84
CA VAL A 440 27.62 -6.01 -4.20
C VAL A 440 26.36 -5.47 -4.88
N PHE A 441 25.27 -5.28 -4.14
CA PHE A 441 23.95 -5.03 -4.74
C PHE A 441 23.42 -3.61 -4.53
N SER A 442 23.50 -3.08 -3.30
CA SER A 442 22.93 -1.78 -2.96
C SER A 442 23.49 -1.32 -1.60
N PRO A 443 24.52 -0.45 -1.58
CA PRO A 443 25.19 -0.06 -0.34
C PRO A 443 24.40 1.01 0.44
N ASP A 444 23.42 1.63 -0.20
CA ASP A 444 22.57 2.67 0.35
C ASP A 444 21.45 2.06 1.21
N GLY A 445 21.58 2.20 2.52
CA GLY A 445 20.56 1.74 3.45
C GLY A 445 21.05 1.61 4.88
N LEU A 446 20.10 1.35 5.78
CA LEU A 446 20.29 1.23 7.21
C LEU A 446 19.24 0.26 7.79
N LEU A 447 19.69 -0.64 8.65
CA LEU A 447 18.87 -1.39 9.59
C LEU A 447 19.11 -0.87 11.01
N LYS A 448 18.05 -0.72 11.78
CA LYS A 448 18.06 -0.26 13.17
C LYS A 448 17.26 -1.20 14.06
N LEU A 449 17.90 -1.63 15.15
CA LEU A 449 17.27 -2.38 16.25
C LEU A 449 17.01 -1.45 17.43
N ILE A 450 15.83 -1.59 18.05
CA ILE A 450 15.48 -1.03 19.34
C ILE A 450 15.47 -2.18 20.34
N VAL A 451 16.28 -2.09 21.39
CA VAL A 451 16.54 -3.19 22.31
C VAL A 451 16.26 -2.74 23.74
N ASP A 452 15.49 -3.52 24.48
CA ASP A 452 15.32 -3.32 25.93
C ASP A 452 16.65 -3.62 26.65
N ALA A 453 17.26 -2.58 27.21
CA ALA A 453 18.64 -2.61 27.69
C ALA A 453 18.90 -3.63 28.82
N PRO A 454 18.02 -3.80 29.82
CA PRO A 454 18.26 -4.75 30.90
C PRO A 454 18.15 -6.21 30.46
N THR A 455 17.32 -6.51 29.47
CA THR A 455 17.01 -7.89 29.06
C THR A 455 17.71 -8.29 27.76
N GLY A 456 18.16 -7.33 26.97
CA GLY A 456 18.70 -7.55 25.63
C GLY A 456 17.63 -7.92 24.59
N VAL A 457 16.34 -7.90 24.96
CA VAL A 457 15.22 -8.26 24.07
C VAL A 457 15.02 -7.22 22.98
N VAL A 458 14.87 -7.65 21.74
CA VAL A 458 14.51 -6.76 20.63
C VAL A 458 13.04 -6.39 20.74
N VAL A 459 12.77 -5.09 20.81
CA VAL A 459 11.42 -4.53 20.94
C VAL A 459 10.99 -3.73 19.70
N GLY A 460 11.89 -3.50 18.76
CA GLY A 460 11.58 -2.88 17.47
C GLY A 460 12.68 -3.04 16.44
N VAL A 461 12.28 -3.08 15.17
CA VAL A 461 13.16 -3.22 13.99
C VAL A 461 12.68 -2.23 12.93
N HIS A 462 13.61 -1.44 12.39
CA HIS A 462 13.31 -0.45 11.36
C HIS A 462 14.38 -0.47 10.28
N ILE A 463 13.97 -0.45 9.02
CA ILE A 463 14.85 -0.71 7.89
C ILE A 463 14.53 0.28 6.77
N VAL A 464 15.56 0.86 6.17
CA VAL A 464 15.50 1.57 4.88
C VAL A 464 16.59 1.05 3.98
N GLY A 465 16.26 0.59 2.79
CA GLY A 465 17.24 0.02 1.87
C GLY A 465 16.61 -0.88 0.82
N SER A 466 17.45 -1.57 0.05
CA SER A 466 16.96 -2.62 -0.85
C SER A 466 16.39 -3.79 -0.05
N ASP A 467 15.30 -4.37 -0.53
CA ASP A 467 14.64 -5.55 0.03
C ASP A 467 14.25 -5.39 1.52
N ALA A 468 14.11 -4.15 2.01
CA ALA A 468 13.73 -3.85 3.39
C ALA A 468 12.37 -4.48 3.73
N CYS A 469 11.42 -4.45 2.78
CA CYS A 469 10.09 -5.05 2.94
C CYS A 469 10.13 -6.58 2.99
N GLU A 470 11.18 -7.23 2.47
CA GLU A 470 11.34 -8.68 2.52
C GLU A 470 11.99 -9.11 3.84
N ILE A 471 13.08 -8.45 4.24
CA ILE A 471 13.87 -8.86 5.40
C ILE A 471 13.25 -8.45 6.74
N ILE A 472 12.21 -7.59 6.75
CA ILE A 472 11.53 -7.16 7.99
C ILE A 472 10.84 -8.32 8.70
N HIS A 473 10.42 -9.35 7.98
CA HIS A 473 9.72 -10.50 8.56
C HIS A 473 10.59 -11.30 9.53
N TYR A 474 11.90 -11.34 9.33
CA TYR A 474 12.83 -11.88 10.33
C TYR A 474 12.81 -11.03 11.61
N GLY A 475 12.85 -9.69 11.46
CA GLY A 475 12.72 -8.76 12.58
C GLY A 475 11.38 -8.86 13.33
N MET A 476 10.29 -9.10 12.60
CA MET A 476 8.98 -9.39 13.17
C MET A 476 9.03 -10.62 14.09
N GLU A 477 9.60 -11.73 13.63
CA GLU A 477 9.71 -12.95 14.42
C GLU A 477 10.61 -12.77 15.65
N LEU A 478 11.71 -12.01 15.53
CA LEU A 478 12.56 -11.67 16.67
C LEU A 478 11.77 -10.94 17.78
N VAL A 479 10.97 -9.93 17.40
CA VAL A 479 10.18 -9.16 18.36
C VAL A 479 9.04 -10.00 18.94
N ARG A 480 8.30 -10.74 18.12
CA ARG A 480 7.17 -11.59 18.56
C ARG A 480 7.62 -12.69 19.52
N ALA A 481 8.74 -13.34 19.21
CA ALA A 481 9.31 -14.40 20.05
C ALA A 481 10.17 -13.85 21.21
N ARG A 482 10.20 -12.53 21.41
CA ARG A 482 10.98 -11.84 22.45
C ARG A 482 12.46 -12.27 22.46
N ARG A 483 13.03 -12.43 21.27
CA ARG A 483 14.44 -12.82 21.09
C ARG A 483 15.36 -11.69 21.51
N THR A 484 16.51 -12.07 22.02
CA THR A 484 17.55 -11.17 22.48
C THR A 484 18.59 -10.90 21.40
N ILE A 485 19.42 -9.87 21.59
CA ILE A 485 20.60 -9.66 20.75
C ILE A 485 21.57 -10.86 20.81
N ALA A 486 21.60 -11.63 21.90
CA ALA A 486 22.44 -12.83 22.00
C ALA A 486 21.94 -13.93 21.05
N ASP A 487 20.62 -14.15 20.96
CA ASP A 487 20.04 -15.10 20.00
C ASP A 487 20.44 -14.76 18.55
N ILE A 488 20.48 -13.46 18.21
CA ILE A 488 20.88 -12.98 16.87
C ILE A 488 22.37 -13.24 16.61
N LEU A 489 23.21 -13.05 17.62
CA LEU A 489 24.67 -13.24 17.51
C LEU A 489 25.08 -14.71 17.45
N GLU A 490 24.30 -15.60 18.05
CA GLU A 490 24.50 -17.05 17.99
C GLU A 490 24.06 -17.65 16.65
N ALA A 491 23.06 -17.05 15.99
CA ALA A 491 22.58 -17.51 14.71
C ALA A 491 23.66 -17.46 13.62
N THR A 492 23.74 -18.52 12.80
CA THR A 492 24.60 -18.56 11.61
C THR A 492 23.80 -18.12 10.40
N TYR A 493 24.28 -17.09 9.71
CA TYR A 493 23.70 -16.63 8.46
C TYR A 493 24.53 -17.13 7.29
N SER A 494 23.87 -17.44 6.18
CA SER A 494 24.59 -17.67 4.92
C SER A 494 25.39 -16.42 4.55
N ALA A 495 26.59 -16.58 4.01
CA ALA A 495 27.36 -15.44 3.54
C ALA A 495 26.62 -14.71 2.40
N VAL A 496 26.85 -13.40 2.28
CA VAL A 496 26.30 -12.56 1.21
C VAL A 496 24.77 -12.46 1.30
N THR A 497 24.24 -12.23 2.50
CA THR A 497 22.81 -11.97 2.75
C THR A 497 22.59 -10.65 3.46
N PHE A 498 21.46 -9.99 3.19
CA PHE A 498 21.06 -8.81 3.96
C PHE A 498 20.75 -9.14 5.43
N HIS A 499 20.51 -10.41 5.77
CA HIS A 499 20.27 -10.80 7.15
C HIS A 499 21.50 -10.59 8.06
N GLU A 500 22.72 -10.50 7.51
CA GLU A 500 23.93 -10.13 8.27
C GLU A 500 23.81 -8.74 8.90
N LEU A 501 22.94 -7.86 8.38
CA LEU A 501 22.64 -6.56 8.98
C LEU A 501 22.11 -6.68 10.41
N TYR A 502 21.34 -7.72 10.70
CA TYR A 502 20.84 -7.98 12.06
C TYR A 502 21.99 -8.27 13.01
N GLN A 503 23.00 -9.06 12.61
CA GLN A 503 24.18 -9.31 13.43
C GLN A 503 25.00 -8.05 13.67
N VAL A 504 25.26 -7.27 12.61
CA VAL A 504 26.02 -6.01 12.73
C VAL A 504 25.30 -5.05 13.68
N ALA A 505 23.97 -4.93 13.56
CA ALA A 505 23.17 -4.07 14.42
C ALA A 505 23.12 -4.59 15.86
N ALA A 506 23.03 -5.92 16.07
CA ALA A 506 23.08 -6.53 17.40
C ALA A 506 24.43 -6.28 18.10
N ARG A 507 25.56 -6.42 17.38
CA ARG A 507 26.89 -6.06 17.91
C ARG A 507 26.97 -4.58 18.26
N ALA A 508 26.38 -3.71 17.43
CA ALA A 508 26.32 -2.28 17.70
C ALA A 508 25.46 -1.96 18.94
N ALA A 509 24.37 -2.69 19.19
CA ALA A 509 23.54 -2.50 20.38
C ALA A 509 24.27 -2.89 21.67
N ALA A 510 25.16 -3.89 21.60
CA ALA A 510 26.00 -4.33 22.73
C ALA A 510 27.10 -3.31 23.11
N ASP A 511 27.47 -2.40 22.19
CA ASP A 511 28.43 -1.31 22.43
C ASP A 511 27.80 0.06 22.11
N PRO A 512 27.18 0.73 23.11
CA PRO A 512 26.52 2.01 22.93
C PRO A 512 27.43 3.14 22.40
N ALA A 513 28.75 3.07 22.63
CA ALA A 513 29.68 4.07 22.09
C ALA A 513 29.86 3.88 20.57
N ALA A 514 29.99 2.63 20.13
CA ALA A 514 30.04 2.30 18.70
C ALA A 514 28.72 2.63 17.97
N ALA A 515 27.56 2.46 18.61
CA ALA A 515 26.27 2.87 18.04
C ALA A 515 26.19 4.38 17.75
N ARG A 516 26.70 5.23 18.66
CA ARG A 516 26.72 6.70 18.47
C ARG A 516 27.62 7.12 17.31
N LEU A 517 28.79 6.48 17.18
CA LEU A 517 29.71 6.71 16.07
C LEU A 517 29.07 6.31 14.74
N ARG A 518 28.38 5.16 14.68
CA ARG A 518 27.65 4.71 13.49
C ARG A 518 26.53 5.65 13.09
N ARG A 519 25.74 6.16 14.04
CA ARG A 519 24.72 7.20 13.76
C ARG A 519 25.32 8.44 13.11
N ARG A 520 26.44 8.94 13.65
CA ARG A 520 27.17 10.09 13.07
C ARG A 520 27.70 9.76 11.68
N ALA A 521 28.29 8.59 11.49
CA ALA A 521 28.81 8.13 10.21
C ALA A 521 27.70 7.96 9.16
N ALA A 522 26.53 7.47 9.55
CA ALA A 522 25.35 7.41 8.69
C ALA A 522 24.97 8.82 8.25
N GLY A 523 24.74 9.74 9.20
CA GLY A 523 24.40 11.13 8.91
C GLY A 523 25.42 11.82 8.00
N ALA A 524 26.71 11.63 8.28
CA ALA A 524 27.81 12.17 7.47
C ALA A 524 27.88 11.55 6.06
N ALA A 525 27.69 10.23 5.92
CA ALA A 525 27.71 9.57 4.62
C ALA A 525 26.56 10.07 3.73
N TRP A 526 25.36 10.23 4.30
CA TRP A 526 24.21 10.79 3.58
C TRP A 526 24.41 12.27 3.23
N ALA A 527 25.09 13.05 4.07
CA ALA A 527 25.43 14.44 3.79
C ALA A 527 26.55 14.59 2.74
N ALA A 528 27.59 13.76 2.79
CA ALA A 528 28.71 13.78 1.84
C ALA A 528 28.24 13.36 0.44
N ALA A 529 27.40 12.33 0.33
CA ALA A 529 26.79 11.92 -0.93
C ALA A 529 25.88 13.01 -1.54
N ASP A 530 25.28 13.87 -0.71
CA ASP A 530 24.50 15.05 -1.16
C ASP A 530 25.42 16.17 -1.67
N GLN A 531 26.61 16.34 -1.09
CA GLN A 531 27.58 17.35 -1.50
C GLN A 531 28.29 16.98 -2.81
N GLU A 532 28.77 15.74 -2.94
CA GLU A 532 29.54 15.26 -4.10
C GLU A 532 28.78 15.44 -5.43
N ARG A 533 27.47 15.12 -5.45
CA ARG A 533 26.64 15.30 -6.66
C ARG A 533 26.16 16.73 -6.92
N ARG A 534 26.12 17.61 -5.92
CA ARG A 534 25.91 19.05 -6.17
C ARG A 534 27.10 19.62 -6.93
N THR A 535 28.31 19.17 -6.60
CA THR A 535 29.52 19.46 -7.37
C THR A 535 29.41 18.91 -8.78
N ASP A 536 28.97 17.66 -8.99
CA ASP A 536 28.79 17.11 -10.33
C ASP A 536 27.70 17.84 -11.14
N ALA A 537 26.58 18.21 -10.52
CA ALA A 537 25.53 18.99 -11.18
C ALA A 537 25.98 20.41 -11.56
N LEU A 538 26.87 21.02 -10.77
CA LEU A 538 27.51 22.30 -11.09
C LEU A 538 28.57 22.17 -12.20
N LEU A 539 29.29 21.04 -12.24
CA LEU A 539 30.33 20.77 -13.24
C LEU A 539 29.75 20.37 -14.61
N TRP A 540 28.56 19.75 -14.66
CA TRP A 540 27.91 19.31 -15.91
C TRP A 540 26.71 20.19 -16.33
N GLY A 541 26.22 21.07 -15.45
CA GLY A 541 25.11 22.00 -15.74
C GLY A 541 25.49 23.24 -16.57
N SER A 542 26.79 23.45 -16.86
CA SER A 542 27.27 24.57 -17.68
C SER A 542 27.40 24.25 -19.18
N ALA A 543 27.06 23.03 -19.61
CA ALA A 543 27.21 22.58 -21.00
C ALA A 543 25.87 22.52 -21.76
N SER A 544 25.02 23.54 -21.66
CA SER A 544 23.90 23.72 -22.60
C SER A 544 23.36 25.15 -22.58
N ALA A 545 24.14 26.08 -23.14
CA ALA A 545 23.60 27.29 -23.73
C ALA A 545 24.27 27.45 -25.11
N PRO A 546 23.59 27.17 -26.23
CA PRO A 546 24.07 27.64 -27.51
C PRO A 546 23.81 29.14 -27.57
N SER A 547 24.89 29.92 -27.53
CA SER A 547 24.94 31.26 -28.09
C SER A 547 24.89 31.15 -29.62
N GLY A 548 23.87 31.70 -30.26
CA GLY A 548 23.72 31.75 -31.72
C GLY A 548 22.27 31.68 -32.16
#